data_AF-A0A0F9IVR9-F1
#
_entry.id   AF-A0A0F9IVR9-F1
#
_cell.length_a   1.000
_cell.length_b   1.000
_cell.length_c   1.000
_cell.angle_alpha   90.00
_cell.angle_beta   90.00
_cell.angle_gamma   90.00
#
_symmetry.space_group_name_H-M   'P 1'
#
loop_
_entity.id
_entity.type
_entity.pdbx_description
1 polymer ?
#
loop_
_entity_poly.entity_id
_entity_poly.type
_entity_poly.pdbx_seq_one_letter_code
_entity_poly.pdbx_strand_id
1 'polypeptide(L)'
;EQKICKAISKRIASIRGGNNDLSKVIKYGVAFHHAGLLPRERRLIEDNFRKGIIKIICCTTTLSAGINTPARVVILRDFKKYTTSGHNIKNFTGFHENGDGFSYFKSFSANEVFQILGRAGRPGLDSIGHGIILVKNIEEKSWVEDFYFKTPHLDNTLLPKYNDLGSGLNKVNILKEQVLLRVYEEQEITLEQLKQFFEKTYFWYIIKNKMKEQQIPIEQLLMIKEITPVNILKLHSDPKKVRVLKNQNNTIKTTICNTSTIGGFVKTSFGVYSCQFDVDSGVRCSCGFQNGLTDNFAIENEFAFEFCDHVTSFLLYLISFPSRNVQKYVEDIVPKSIKNQYILNYLFEKGLIIKNTDTTIRCSQFGKLIIRLYLYPTSGVLIRYKLENVKISSFRDLLKEAYEVLKAEFRVRDYKMLEPILEWTDEEPIDQILDRNKIMTGDLFSVRDGLERIITFIGIIARNLSTSGFDLHDKLTKVAEMSETLVIRIRYGIREELFDLVLRLQNVARVRARILYKAGYHTASQVKKEGAYTLNQKTGLGINLCKKILKP
;
A
#
# COMPACT_ATOMS: atom_id res chain seq x y z
N GLU A 1 35.82 17.85 -14.42
CA GLU A 1 34.56 17.12 -14.13
C GLU A 1 34.61 15.63 -14.50
N GLN A 2 34.95 15.23 -15.73
CA GLN A 2 34.95 13.82 -16.17
C GLN A 2 35.79 12.87 -15.28
N LYS A 3 36.96 13.31 -14.79
CA LYS A 3 37.78 12.53 -13.83
C LYS A 3 37.02 12.23 -12.53
N ILE A 4 36.22 13.18 -12.05
CA ILE A 4 35.40 13.03 -10.83
C ILE A 4 34.26 12.05 -11.11
N CYS A 5 33.58 12.16 -12.26
CA CYS A 5 32.55 11.21 -12.68
C CYS A 5 33.09 9.76 -12.78
N LYS A 6 34.30 9.56 -13.31
CA LYS A 6 34.97 8.24 -13.32
C LYS A 6 35.26 7.72 -11.91
N ALA A 7 35.63 8.60 -10.98
CA ALA A 7 35.84 8.21 -9.58
C ALA A 7 34.52 7.81 -8.89
N ILE A 8 33.42 8.53 -9.16
CA ILE A 8 32.08 8.18 -8.68
C ILE A 8 31.64 6.83 -9.24
N SER A 9 31.84 6.58 -10.54
CA SER A 9 31.55 5.30 -11.19
C SER A 9 32.26 4.13 -10.48
N LYS A 10 33.57 4.26 -10.22
CA LYS A 10 34.33 3.24 -9.44
C LYS A 10 33.76 3.03 -8.04
N ARG A 11 33.34 4.12 -7.37
CA ARG A 11 32.72 4.02 -6.04
C ARG A 11 31.39 3.29 -6.08
N ILE A 12 30.53 3.55 -7.07
CA ILE A 12 29.26 2.83 -7.25
C ILE A 12 29.51 1.35 -7.56
N ALA A 13 30.43 1.04 -8.47
CA ALA A 13 30.78 -0.34 -8.80
C ALA A 13 31.34 -1.13 -7.59
N SER A 14 31.94 -0.44 -6.60
CA SER A 14 32.40 -1.07 -5.36
C SER A 14 31.29 -1.31 -4.32
N ILE A 15 30.09 -0.78 -4.54
CA ILE A 15 28.94 -1.04 -3.67
C ILE A 15 28.38 -2.41 -4.02
N ARG A 16 28.40 -3.31 -3.04
CA ARG A 16 27.82 -4.64 -3.17
C ARG A 16 26.30 -4.57 -3.34
N GLY A 17 25.75 -5.29 -4.32
CA GLY A 17 24.37 -5.13 -4.75
C GLY A 17 24.09 -3.76 -5.39
N GLY A 18 25.11 -3.01 -5.77
CA GLY A 18 24.97 -1.76 -6.52
C GLY A 18 24.54 -2.04 -7.96
N ASN A 19 23.92 -1.05 -8.59
CA ASN A 19 23.45 -1.17 -9.95
C ASN A 19 24.61 -0.96 -10.95
N ASN A 20 24.90 -2.01 -11.72
CA ASN A 20 25.97 -1.99 -12.71
C ASN A 20 25.73 -0.97 -13.82
N ASP A 21 24.50 -0.79 -14.28
CA ASP A 21 24.20 0.16 -15.36
C ASP A 21 24.33 1.61 -14.91
N LEU A 22 24.01 1.91 -13.65
CA LEU A 22 24.25 3.22 -13.05
C LEU A 22 25.75 3.56 -13.10
N SER A 23 26.61 2.59 -12.75
CA SER A 23 28.07 2.79 -12.81
C SER A 23 28.57 3.08 -14.24
N LYS A 24 27.92 2.51 -15.26
CA LYS A 24 28.28 2.70 -16.68
C LYS A 24 27.85 4.06 -17.22
N VAL A 25 26.72 4.61 -16.77
CA VAL A 25 26.21 5.90 -17.28
C VAL A 25 26.81 7.09 -16.54
N ILE A 26 27.06 6.97 -15.22
CA ILE A 26 27.48 8.11 -14.39
C ILE A 26 28.83 8.69 -14.76
N LYS A 27 29.71 7.91 -15.41
CA LYS A 27 31.00 8.39 -15.94
C LYS A 27 30.84 9.50 -17.00
N TYR A 28 29.65 9.64 -17.59
CA TYR A 28 29.31 10.67 -18.57
C TYR A 28 28.56 11.87 -17.95
N GLY A 29 28.42 11.93 -16.63
CA GLY A 29 27.68 13.02 -15.95
C GLY A 29 26.16 12.88 -16.05
N VAL A 30 25.67 11.70 -16.42
CA VAL A 30 24.23 11.36 -16.49
C VAL A 30 23.94 10.24 -15.50
N ALA A 31 22.87 10.35 -14.73
CA ALA A 31 22.43 9.31 -13.81
C ALA A 31 20.94 9.04 -13.96
N PHE A 32 20.48 7.87 -13.49
CA PHE A 32 19.06 7.62 -13.26
C PHE A 32 18.78 7.48 -11.76
N HIS A 33 17.56 7.80 -11.33
CA HIS A 33 17.15 7.76 -9.92
C HIS A 33 15.74 7.21 -9.75
N HIS A 34 15.60 6.14 -8.95
CA HIS A 34 14.32 5.50 -8.63
C HIS A 34 14.46 4.67 -7.34
N ALA A 35 13.33 4.16 -6.81
CA ALA A 35 13.29 3.38 -5.57
C ALA A 35 14.12 2.09 -5.59
N GLY A 36 14.26 1.45 -6.76
CA GLY A 36 15.12 0.27 -6.95
C GLY A 36 16.62 0.47 -6.69
N LEU A 37 17.11 1.72 -6.57
CA LEU A 37 18.50 2.01 -6.21
C LEU A 37 18.72 2.02 -4.69
N LEU A 38 19.91 1.59 -4.27
CA LEU A 38 20.29 1.63 -2.86
C LEU A 38 20.28 3.08 -2.32
N PRO A 39 19.92 3.29 -1.04
CA PRO A 39 19.99 4.62 -0.42
C PRO A 39 21.37 5.29 -0.53
N ARG A 40 22.45 4.48 -0.57
CA ARG A 40 23.81 4.99 -0.75
C ARG A 40 24.08 5.46 -2.18
N GLU A 41 23.53 4.78 -3.18
CA GLU A 41 23.62 5.20 -4.59
C GLU A 41 22.81 6.47 -4.82
N ARG A 42 21.56 6.51 -4.33
CA ARG A 42 20.69 7.69 -4.37
C ARG A 42 21.37 8.92 -3.76
N ARG A 43 21.94 8.80 -2.55
CA ARG A 43 22.72 9.87 -1.90
C ARG A 43 23.90 10.33 -2.74
N LEU A 44 24.66 9.40 -3.33
CA LEU A 44 25.78 9.76 -4.21
C LEU A 44 25.31 10.54 -5.44
N ILE A 45 24.20 10.15 -6.06
CA ILE A 45 23.62 10.88 -7.20
C ILE A 45 23.21 12.28 -6.76
N GLU A 46 22.42 12.39 -5.70
CA GLU A 46 21.86 13.65 -5.19
C GLU A 46 22.96 14.64 -4.78
N ASP A 47 23.98 14.19 -4.04
CA ASP A 47 25.08 15.04 -3.61
C ASP A 47 25.91 15.56 -4.79
N ASN A 48 26.17 14.71 -5.79
CA ASN A 48 26.98 15.10 -6.94
C ASN A 48 26.19 15.91 -7.97
N PHE A 49 24.86 15.80 -7.99
CA PHE A 49 24.01 16.70 -8.77
C PHE A 49 23.94 18.11 -8.15
N ARG A 50 23.79 18.21 -6.82
CA ARG A 50 23.85 19.50 -6.10
C ARG A 50 25.19 20.23 -6.31
N LYS A 51 26.29 19.47 -6.39
CA LYS A 51 27.64 19.98 -6.71
C LYS A 51 27.84 20.34 -8.19
N GLY A 52 26.84 20.11 -9.05
CA GLY A 52 26.94 20.34 -10.48
C GLY A 52 27.89 19.38 -11.21
N ILE A 53 28.32 18.28 -10.59
CA ILE A 53 29.19 17.27 -11.23
C ILE A 53 28.35 16.37 -12.16
N ILE A 54 27.20 15.91 -11.66
CA ILE A 54 26.17 15.26 -12.48
C ILE A 54 25.35 16.38 -13.11
N LYS A 55 25.20 16.35 -14.43
CA LYS A 55 24.50 17.38 -15.21
C LYS A 55 23.04 16.99 -15.47
N ILE A 56 22.75 15.70 -15.60
CA ILE A 56 21.41 15.19 -15.95
C ILE A 56 21.03 14.04 -15.01
N ILE A 57 19.81 14.10 -14.49
CA ILE A 57 19.16 12.98 -13.79
C ILE A 57 17.87 12.62 -14.51
N CYS A 58 17.75 11.36 -14.94
CA CYS A 58 16.47 10.77 -15.35
C CYS A 58 15.83 10.09 -14.14
N CYS A 59 14.63 10.47 -13.71
CA CYS A 59 14.05 9.94 -12.48
C CYS A 59 12.58 9.56 -12.61
N THR A 60 12.13 8.67 -11.73
CA THR A 60 10.70 8.44 -11.49
C THR A 60 10.14 9.50 -10.52
N THR A 61 8.82 9.50 -10.32
CA THR A 61 8.13 10.45 -9.42
C THR A 61 8.63 10.45 -7.97
N THR A 62 9.38 9.44 -7.54
CA THR A 62 9.96 9.39 -6.20
C THR A 62 10.91 10.56 -5.90
N LEU A 63 11.58 11.12 -6.91
CA LEU A 63 12.46 12.27 -6.74
C LEU A 63 11.69 13.59 -6.66
N SER A 64 10.47 13.65 -7.19
CA SER A 64 9.67 14.88 -7.20
C SER A 64 8.99 15.20 -5.86
N ALA A 65 8.87 14.23 -4.95
CA ALA A 65 8.21 14.41 -3.66
C ALA A 65 9.16 14.56 -2.46
N GLY A 66 10.41 14.08 -2.53
CA GLY A 66 11.20 13.80 -1.31
C GLY A 66 12.60 14.41 -1.20
N ILE A 67 13.12 15.12 -2.21
CA ILE A 67 14.52 15.57 -2.22
C ILE A 67 14.62 17.06 -2.58
N ASN A 68 15.45 17.84 -1.89
CA ASN A 68 15.73 19.24 -2.22
C ASN A 68 16.83 19.36 -3.29
N THR A 69 16.51 18.99 -4.54
CA THR A 69 17.41 19.11 -5.70
C THR A 69 16.72 19.90 -6.82
N PRO A 70 16.65 21.24 -6.72
CA PRO A 70 16.15 22.06 -7.81
C PRO A 70 17.10 21.98 -9.02
N ALA A 71 16.54 22.15 -10.22
CA ALA A 71 17.29 22.12 -11.47
C ALA A 71 16.87 23.32 -12.32
N ARG A 72 17.77 23.88 -13.15
CA ARG A 72 17.40 24.99 -14.06
C ARG A 72 16.26 24.57 -15.00
N VAL A 73 16.30 23.33 -15.48
CA VAL A 73 15.34 22.77 -16.43
C VAL A 73 14.78 21.46 -15.85
N VAL A 74 13.46 21.31 -15.90
CA VAL A 74 12.75 20.08 -15.57
C VAL A 74 11.91 19.66 -16.77
N ILE A 75 12.03 18.40 -17.18
CA ILE A 75 11.31 17.84 -18.32
C ILE A 75 10.43 16.70 -17.83
N LEU A 76 9.11 16.88 -17.94
CA LEU A 76 8.12 15.81 -17.78
C LEU A 76 8.00 15.08 -19.12
N ARG A 77 8.71 13.95 -19.25
CA ARG A 77 8.75 13.16 -20.49
C ARG A 77 7.41 12.51 -20.83
N ASP A 78 6.74 11.97 -19.82
CA ASP A 78 5.46 11.27 -19.96
C ASP A 78 4.49 11.85 -18.91
N PHE A 79 3.39 12.46 -19.36
CA PHE A 79 2.34 12.98 -18.47
C PHE A 79 1.28 11.92 -18.10
N LYS A 80 1.48 10.68 -18.57
CA LYS A 80 0.64 9.51 -18.28
C LYS A 80 1.47 8.47 -17.53
N LYS A 81 0.92 7.91 -16.45
CA LYS A 81 1.50 6.81 -15.67
C LYS A 81 0.74 5.52 -15.91
N TYR A 82 1.48 4.43 -16.05
CA TYR A 82 0.91 3.09 -16.09
C TYR A 82 0.33 2.75 -14.72
N THR A 83 -0.96 2.41 -14.70
CA THR A 83 -1.73 2.06 -13.51
C THR A 83 -2.33 0.69 -13.74
N THR A 84 -2.16 -0.21 -12.77
CA THR A 84 -2.80 -1.53 -12.77
C THR A 84 -3.92 -1.50 -11.72
N SER A 85 -5.16 -1.79 -12.12
CA SER A 85 -6.22 -2.06 -11.15
C SER A 85 -5.91 -3.40 -10.48
N GLY A 86 -6.04 -3.49 -9.14
CA GLY A 86 -5.57 -4.63 -8.36
C GLY A 86 -6.30 -5.95 -8.59
N HIS A 87 -7.29 -6.01 -9.50
CA HIS A 87 -8.18 -7.17 -9.65
C HIS A 87 -8.58 -7.43 -11.11
N ASN A 88 -8.61 -8.71 -11.48
CA ASN A 88 -9.05 -9.23 -12.78
C ASN A 88 -10.50 -8.81 -13.08
N ILE A 89 -10.69 -8.00 -14.12
CA ILE A 89 -11.98 -7.91 -14.81
C ILE A 89 -12.00 -9.08 -15.81
N LYS A 90 -12.58 -10.22 -15.42
CA LYS A 90 -12.93 -11.24 -16.41
C LYS A 90 -14.03 -10.66 -17.30
N ASN A 91 -13.84 -10.73 -18.62
CA ASN A 91 -14.80 -10.40 -19.70
C ASN A 91 -14.70 -9.01 -20.35
N PHE A 92 -13.50 -8.56 -20.74
CA PHE A 92 -13.38 -7.56 -21.82
C PHE A 92 -12.50 -8.10 -22.94
N THR A 93 -13.09 -8.32 -24.11
CA THR A 93 -12.38 -8.73 -25.33
C THR A 93 -11.51 -7.59 -25.82
N GLY A 94 -10.17 -7.77 -25.75
CA GLY A 94 -9.21 -6.85 -26.38
C GLY A 94 -7.92 -6.54 -25.62
N PHE A 95 -7.66 -7.13 -24.44
CA PHE A 95 -6.47 -6.78 -23.65
C PHE A 95 -5.77 -8.02 -23.07
N HIS A 96 -4.43 -7.96 -23.00
CA HIS A 96 -3.56 -9.08 -22.62
C HIS A 96 -3.89 -9.62 -21.22
N GLU A 97 -4.35 -10.87 -21.19
CA GLU A 97 -4.63 -11.67 -20.00
C GLU A 97 -3.32 -12.17 -19.37
N ASN A 98 -2.76 -11.42 -18.43
CA ASN A 98 -1.67 -11.89 -17.57
C ASN A 98 -2.09 -11.83 -16.10
N GLY A 99 -3.24 -12.39 -15.71
CA GLY A 99 -3.60 -12.66 -14.30
C GLY A 99 -3.65 -11.48 -13.30
N ASP A 100 -3.29 -10.26 -13.72
CA ASP A 100 -2.89 -9.11 -12.90
C ASP A 100 -3.82 -7.91 -13.14
N GLY A 101 -5.13 -8.10 -13.12
CA GLY A 101 -6.09 -6.99 -13.28
C GLY A 101 -5.99 -6.23 -14.60
N PHE A 102 -6.70 -5.11 -14.70
CA PHE A 102 -6.70 -4.29 -15.91
C PHE A 102 -5.66 -3.17 -15.77
N SER A 103 -4.71 -3.12 -16.69
CA SER A 103 -3.70 -2.07 -16.70
C SER A 103 -3.94 -1.05 -17.79
N TYR A 104 -3.84 0.23 -17.43
CA TYR A 104 -4.10 1.36 -18.31
C TYR A 104 -3.18 2.54 -17.99
N PHE A 105 -3.07 3.47 -18.94
CA PHE A 105 -2.35 4.71 -18.73
C PHE A 105 -3.31 5.77 -18.16
N LYS A 106 -3.04 6.20 -16.93
CA LYS A 106 -3.75 7.28 -16.26
C LYS A 106 -2.90 8.55 -16.31
N SER A 107 -3.46 9.69 -16.69
CA SER A 107 -2.73 10.96 -16.60
C SER A 107 -2.36 11.29 -15.15
N PHE A 108 -1.21 11.94 -14.93
CA PHE A 108 -0.90 12.54 -13.63
C PHE A 108 -1.95 13.58 -13.26
N SER A 109 -2.25 13.73 -11.97
CA SER A 109 -3.01 14.89 -11.50
C SER A 109 -2.24 16.18 -11.80
N ALA A 110 -2.96 17.28 -11.99
CA ALA A 110 -2.36 18.59 -12.17
C ALA A 110 -1.47 18.97 -10.98
N ASN A 111 -1.88 18.60 -9.76
CA ASN A 111 -1.09 18.83 -8.56
C ASN A 111 0.27 18.09 -8.63
N GLU A 112 0.30 16.84 -9.10
CA GLU A 112 1.55 16.08 -9.33
C GLU A 112 2.40 16.75 -10.42
N VAL A 113 1.80 17.15 -11.54
CA VAL A 113 2.53 17.80 -12.65
C VAL A 113 3.17 19.10 -12.19
N PHE A 114 2.42 19.99 -11.52
CA PHE A 114 2.96 21.27 -11.06
C PHE A 114 3.96 21.12 -9.89
N GLN A 115 3.86 20.07 -9.07
CA GLN A 115 4.93 19.73 -8.12
C GLN A 115 6.23 19.30 -8.82
N ILE A 116 6.14 18.58 -9.93
CA ILE A 116 7.31 18.20 -10.74
C ILE A 116 7.91 19.46 -11.38
N LEU A 117 7.10 20.23 -12.11
CA LEU A 117 7.56 21.42 -12.84
C LEU A 117 8.05 22.53 -11.90
N GLY A 118 7.48 22.66 -10.70
CA GLY A 118 7.89 23.63 -9.69
C GLY A 118 9.31 23.42 -9.13
N ARG A 119 9.99 22.33 -9.53
CA ARG A 119 11.42 22.10 -9.24
C ARG A 119 12.35 22.78 -10.23
N ALA A 120 11.79 23.38 -11.28
CA ALA A 120 12.53 24.18 -12.24
C ALA A 120 12.90 25.54 -11.64
N GLY A 121 14.16 25.95 -11.83
CA GLY A 121 14.75 27.15 -11.26
C GLY A 121 15.46 26.87 -9.93
N ARG A 122 16.75 27.25 -9.84
CA ARG A 122 17.53 27.12 -8.61
C ARG A 122 17.55 28.46 -7.87
N PRO A 123 16.97 28.55 -6.66
CA PRO A 123 16.99 29.77 -5.87
C PRO A 123 18.41 30.31 -5.67
N GLY A 124 18.61 31.60 -5.95
CA GLY A 124 19.90 32.26 -5.83
C GLY A 124 20.92 31.97 -6.95
N LEU A 125 20.60 31.10 -7.92
CA LEU A 125 21.50 30.76 -9.03
C LEU A 125 20.90 31.05 -10.42
N ASP A 126 19.60 30.92 -10.59
CA ASP A 126 18.90 31.14 -11.85
C ASP A 126 17.89 32.29 -11.72
N SER A 127 17.82 33.16 -12.74
CA SER A 127 16.77 34.18 -12.85
C SER A 127 15.43 33.60 -13.32
N ILE A 128 15.46 32.51 -14.10
CA ILE A 128 14.30 31.85 -14.68
C ILE A 128 14.51 30.32 -14.62
N GLY A 129 13.45 29.58 -14.27
CA GLY A 129 13.38 28.13 -14.36
C GLY A 129 12.51 27.69 -15.54
N HIS A 130 12.87 26.60 -16.22
CA HIS A 130 12.11 26.06 -17.35
C HIS A 130 11.49 24.71 -17.01
N GLY A 131 10.16 24.66 -16.88
CA GLY A 131 9.38 23.42 -16.81
C GLY A 131 8.80 23.07 -18.18
N ILE A 132 9.09 21.88 -18.69
CA ILE A 132 8.70 21.43 -20.02
C ILE A 132 7.87 20.15 -19.89
N ILE A 133 6.69 20.11 -20.51
CA ILE A 133 5.90 18.88 -20.70
C ILE A 133 6.12 18.43 -22.15
N LEU A 134 6.59 17.20 -22.33
CA LEU A 134 6.74 16.62 -23.66
C LEU A 134 5.44 15.91 -24.09
N VAL A 135 4.99 16.23 -25.30
CA VAL A 135 3.81 15.65 -25.95
C VAL A 135 4.22 15.07 -27.30
N LYS A 136 3.48 14.07 -27.79
CA LYS A 136 3.81 13.40 -29.06
C LYS A 136 3.29 14.12 -30.30
N ASN A 137 2.14 14.76 -30.19
CA ASN A 137 1.41 15.36 -31.30
C ASN A 137 0.51 16.52 -30.82
N ILE A 138 -0.19 17.14 -31.77
CA ILE A 138 -1.05 18.30 -31.51
C ILE A 138 -2.27 17.93 -30.67
N GLU A 139 -2.79 16.71 -30.78
CA GLU A 139 -3.93 16.26 -30.00
C GLU A 139 -3.57 16.12 -28.51
N GLU A 140 -2.41 15.53 -28.20
CA GLU A 140 -1.91 15.46 -26.82
C GLU A 140 -1.60 16.86 -26.27
N LYS A 141 -1.10 17.77 -27.10
CA LYS A 141 -0.90 19.17 -26.71
C LYS A 141 -2.21 19.80 -26.25
N SER A 142 -3.25 19.77 -27.10
CA SER A 142 -4.57 20.33 -26.77
C SER A 142 -5.12 19.72 -25.49
N TRP A 143 -5.02 18.39 -25.35
CA TRP A 143 -5.50 17.70 -24.15
C TRP A 143 -4.76 18.16 -22.88
N VAL A 144 -3.42 18.32 -22.95
CA VAL A 144 -2.59 18.81 -21.83
C VAL A 144 -2.97 20.24 -21.46
N GLU A 145 -3.18 21.12 -22.46
CA GLU A 145 -3.61 22.50 -22.26
C GLU A 145 -4.97 22.55 -21.54
N ASP A 146 -5.97 21.81 -22.03
CA ASP A 146 -7.33 21.76 -21.45
C ASP A 146 -7.37 21.13 -20.05
N PHE A 147 -6.54 20.11 -19.82
CA PHE A 147 -6.55 19.35 -18.58
C PHE A 147 -5.79 20.05 -17.46
N TYR A 148 -4.60 20.58 -17.75
CA TYR A 148 -3.70 21.15 -16.73
C TYR A 148 -3.77 22.67 -16.60
N PHE A 149 -4.36 23.37 -17.57
CA PHE A 149 -4.41 24.83 -17.56
C PHE A 149 -5.83 25.37 -17.69
N LYS A 150 -6.00 26.64 -17.32
CA LYS A 150 -7.22 27.40 -17.55
C LYS A 150 -7.13 28.05 -18.92
N THR A 151 -8.29 28.30 -19.54
CA THR A 151 -8.43 28.99 -20.83
C THR A 151 -7.62 30.29 -20.82
N PRO A 152 -6.88 30.61 -21.91
CA PRO A 152 -5.98 31.76 -21.93
C PRO A 152 -6.72 33.07 -21.65
N HIS A 153 -6.17 33.87 -20.74
CA HIS A 153 -6.61 35.24 -20.45
C HIS A 153 -5.61 36.21 -21.10
N LEU A 154 -5.84 36.54 -22.37
CA LEU A 154 -4.97 37.37 -23.20
C LEU A 154 -3.50 36.86 -23.30
N ASP A 155 -2.81 37.22 -24.37
CA ASP A 155 -1.36 37.01 -24.55
C ASP A 155 -0.83 35.55 -24.53
N ASN A 156 -1.64 34.56 -24.94
CA ASN A 156 -1.25 33.13 -25.03
C ASN A 156 -0.66 32.52 -23.73
N THR A 157 -0.82 33.20 -22.59
CA THR A 157 -0.33 32.70 -21.30
C THR A 157 -1.40 31.85 -20.63
N LEU A 158 -1.04 30.59 -20.35
CA LEU A 158 -1.91 29.62 -19.71
C LEU A 158 -1.68 29.62 -18.20
N LEU A 159 -2.77 29.76 -17.42
CA LEU A 159 -2.70 29.72 -15.96
C LEU A 159 -2.86 28.28 -15.45
N PRO A 160 -2.06 27.82 -14.47
CA PRO A 160 -2.22 26.50 -13.86
C PRO A 160 -3.63 26.24 -13.31
N LYS A 161 -4.17 25.06 -13.63
CA LYS A 161 -5.44 24.54 -13.10
C LYS A 161 -5.14 23.37 -12.17
N TYR A 162 -5.24 23.60 -10.87
CA TYR A 162 -5.00 22.58 -9.85
C TYR A 162 -6.24 21.69 -9.66
N ASN A 163 -6.04 20.44 -9.26
CA ASN A 163 -7.13 19.58 -8.83
C ASN A 163 -7.53 19.92 -7.39
N ASP A 164 -8.82 19.77 -7.07
CA ASP A 164 -9.31 19.85 -5.71
C ASP A 164 -8.62 18.82 -4.81
N LEU A 165 -8.43 19.18 -3.54
CA LEU A 165 -7.87 18.29 -2.54
C LEU A 165 -8.96 17.35 -2.01
N GLY A 166 -8.69 16.06 -2.02
CA GLY A 166 -9.48 15.06 -1.31
C GLY A 166 -9.01 14.86 0.12
N SER A 167 -9.84 14.23 0.95
CA SER A 167 -9.44 13.83 2.31
C SER A 167 -8.89 12.40 2.34
N GLY A 168 -7.70 12.23 2.92
CA GLY A 168 -7.13 10.89 3.17
C GLY A 168 -7.95 10.04 4.14
N LEU A 169 -8.79 10.66 4.97
CA LEU A 169 -9.77 9.97 5.80
C LEU A 169 -10.90 9.35 4.98
N ASN A 170 -11.03 9.60 3.68
CA ASN A 170 -11.99 8.84 2.87
C ASN A 170 -11.57 7.37 2.72
N LYS A 171 -10.43 6.92 3.26
CA LYS A 171 -10.03 5.51 3.15
C LYS A 171 -10.54 4.67 4.31
N VAL A 172 -11.30 3.59 4.05
CA VAL A 172 -11.91 2.67 5.02
C VAL A 172 -10.91 2.11 6.03
N ASN A 173 -9.73 1.65 5.60
CA ASN A 173 -8.70 1.16 6.52
C ASN A 173 -8.17 2.26 7.44
N ILE A 174 -7.99 3.48 6.90
CA ILE A 174 -7.59 4.65 7.69
C ILE A 174 -8.72 5.02 8.65
N LEU A 175 -9.98 5.05 8.22
CA LEU A 175 -11.10 5.34 9.12
C LEU A 175 -11.22 4.32 10.26
N LYS A 176 -11.09 3.02 9.97
CA LYS A 176 -11.09 1.96 10.99
C LYS A 176 -9.98 2.20 12.01
N GLU A 177 -8.78 2.53 11.54
CA GLU A 177 -7.64 2.87 12.40
C GLU A 177 -7.92 4.12 13.23
N GLN A 178 -8.41 5.21 12.62
CA GLN A 178 -8.65 6.49 13.29
C GLN A 178 -9.81 6.40 14.31
N VAL A 179 -10.87 5.65 14.01
CA VAL A 179 -11.94 5.37 14.99
C VAL A 179 -11.38 4.59 16.17
N LEU A 180 -10.63 3.51 15.92
CA LEU A 180 -10.05 2.71 16.99
C LEU A 180 -9.04 3.51 17.83
N LEU A 181 -8.22 4.35 17.19
CA LEU A 181 -7.30 5.26 17.86
C LEU A 181 -8.07 6.25 18.76
N ARG A 182 -9.17 6.83 18.26
CA ARG A 182 -9.97 7.76 19.05
C ARG A 182 -10.59 7.10 20.27
N VAL A 183 -11.10 5.87 20.13
CA VAL A 183 -11.61 5.07 21.25
C VAL A 183 -10.49 4.71 22.24
N TYR A 184 -9.26 4.52 21.76
CA TYR A 184 -8.09 4.25 22.61
C TYR A 184 -7.68 5.48 23.44
N GLU A 185 -7.59 6.65 22.81
CA GLU A 185 -7.18 7.90 23.46
C GLU A 185 -8.15 8.35 24.56
N GLU A 186 -9.45 8.30 24.28
CA GLU A 186 -10.49 8.74 25.22
C GLU A 186 -10.74 7.73 26.34
N GLN A 187 -10.19 6.51 26.25
CA GLN A 187 -10.41 5.36 27.13
C GLN A 187 -11.85 4.83 27.11
N GLU A 188 -12.83 5.73 27.16
CA GLU A 188 -14.26 5.48 27.05
C GLU A 188 -14.92 6.65 26.30
N ILE A 189 -15.65 6.35 25.22
CA ILE A 189 -16.26 7.35 24.35
C ILE A 189 -17.70 6.98 24.01
N THR A 190 -18.57 7.98 23.89
CA THR A 190 -19.93 7.81 23.38
C THR A 190 -19.99 7.92 21.87
N LEU A 191 -21.03 7.36 21.25
CA LEU A 191 -21.26 7.49 19.81
C LEU A 191 -21.44 8.96 19.38
N GLU A 192 -22.02 9.80 20.25
CA GLU A 192 -22.18 11.24 19.98
C GLU A 192 -20.84 11.99 20.02
N GLN A 193 -19.95 11.68 20.97
CA GLN A 193 -18.61 12.27 20.99
C GLN A 193 -17.79 11.87 19.76
N LEU A 194 -17.90 10.60 19.33
CA LEU A 194 -17.25 10.14 18.11
C LEU A 194 -17.76 10.91 16.88
N LYS A 195 -19.08 11.10 16.80
CA LYS A 195 -19.71 11.92 15.76
C LYS A 195 -19.17 13.35 15.74
N GLN A 196 -19.18 14.04 16.89
CA GLN A 196 -18.70 15.42 17.01
C GLN A 196 -17.24 15.58 16.58
N PHE A 197 -16.41 14.55 16.80
CA PHE A 197 -15.04 14.52 16.29
C PHE A 197 -15.02 14.51 14.75
N PHE A 198 -15.76 13.60 14.11
CA PHE A 198 -15.79 13.52 12.64
C PHE A 198 -16.39 14.76 11.98
N GLU A 199 -17.37 15.42 12.61
CA GLU A 199 -17.95 16.67 12.11
C GLU A 199 -16.91 17.80 11.97
N LYS A 200 -15.81 17.73 12.72
CA LYS A 200 -14.71 18.71 12.67
C LYS A 200 -13.63 18.35 11.65
N THR A 201 -13.75 17.22 10.95
CA THR A 201 -12.72 16.76 10.01
C THR A 201 -12.85 17.41 8.62
N TYR A 202 -11.73 17.52 7.91
CA TYR A 202 -11.74 17.94 6.50
C TYR A 202 -12.54 16.98 5.61
N PHE A 203 -12.58 15.70 5.96
CA PHE A 203 -13.44 14.72 5.29
C PHE A 203 -14.91 15.12 5.35
N TRP A 204 -15.44 15.37 6.55
CA TRP A 204 -16.83 15.83 6.70
C TRP A 204 -17.07 17.17 6.00
N TYR A 205 -16.12 18.10 6.10
CA TYR A 205 -16.22 19.40 5.42
C TYR A 205 -16.48 19.27 3.91
N ILE A 206 -15.82 18.32 3.23
CA ILE A 206 -15.99 18.09 1.78
C ILE A 206 -17.36 17.49 1.48
N ILE A 207 -17.80 16.49 2.24
CA ILE A 207 -19.01 15.72 1.89
C ILE A 207 -20.31 16.33 2.44
N LYS A 208 -20.27 17.16 3.48
CA LYS A 208 -21.47 17.66 4.18
C LYS A 208 -22.47 18.34 3.26
N ASN A 209 -22.02 19.03 2.21
CA ASN A 209 -22.92 19.73 1.28
C ASN A 209 -23.69 18.73 0.41
N LYS A 210 -23.00 17.73 -0.15
CA LYS A 210 -23.63 16.60 -0.88
C LYS A 210 -24.61 15.84 0.03
N MET A 211 -24.23 15.61 1.29
CA MET A 211 -25.06 14.90 2.26
C MET A 211 -26.30 15.70 2.67
N LYS A 212 -26.18 17.04 2.81
CA LYS A 212 -27.32 17.93 3.06
C LYS A 212 -28.35 17.87 1.94
N GLU A 213 -27.91 17.88 0.68
CA GLU A 213 -28.81 17.73 -0.48
C GLU A 213 -29.56 16.39 -0.48
N GLN A 214 -28.90 15.32 -0.03
CA GLN A 214 -29.48 13.97 0.05
C GLN A 214 -30.23 13.69 1.36
N GLN A 215 -30.19 14.62 2.32
CA GLN A 215 -30.72 14.49 3.69
C GLN A 215 -30.17 13.27 4.45
N ILE A 216 -28.86 13.03 4.33
CA ILE A 216 -28.19 11.89 4.99
C ILE A 216 -27.53 12.35 6.30
N PRO A 217 -27.89 11.78 7.46
CA PRO A 217 -27.27 12.09 8.74
C PRO A 217 -25.85 11.51 8.82
N ILE A 218 -24.94 12.20 9.54
CA ILE A 218 -23.56 11.71 9.74
C ILE A 218 -23.51 10.37 10.46
N GLU A 219 -24.53 10.05 11.26
CA GLU A 219 -24.71 8.78 11.94
C GLU A 219 -24.83 7.61 10.96
N GLN A 220 -25.35 7.85 9.75
CA GLN A 220 -25.37 6.86 8.67
C GLN A 220 -24.04 6.79 7.91
N LEU A 221 -23.17 7.80 8.07
CA LEU A 221 -21.81 7.79 7.55
C LEU A 221 -20.86 7.03 8.51
N LEU A 222 -20.95 7.32 9.80
CA LEU A 222 -20.20 6.59 10.83
C LEU A 222 -20.85 5.26 11.19
N MET A 223 -22.07 5.05 10.69
CA MET A 223 -22.90 3.86 10.87
C MET A 223 -23.08 3.46 12.33
N ILE A 224 -23.45 4.49 13.09
CA ILE A 224 -23.92 4.44 14.47
C ILE A 224 -25.32 3.78 14.55
N LYS A 225 -26.07 3.73 13.44
CA LYS A 225 -27.39 3.10 13.32
C LYS A 225 -27.46 2.17 12.10
N GLU A 226 -28.40 1.22 12.13
CA GLU A 226 -28.75 0.40 10.96
C GLU A 226 -29.14 1.28 9.78
N ILE A 227 -28.62 0.95 8.59
CA ILE A 227 -28.89 1.68 7.37
C ILE A 227 -29.91 0.89 6.54
N THR A 228 -30.94 1.58 6.06
CA THR A 228 -31.95 0.98 5.19
C THR A 228 -31.44 0.94 3.75
N PRO A 229 -31.95 0.02 2.90
CA PRO A 229 -31.66 -0.02 1.46
C PRO A 229 -31.83 1.34 0.77
N VAL A 230 -32.82 2.14 1.20
CA VAL A 230 -33.05 3.51 0.69
C VAL A 230 -31.87 4.43 1.00
N ASN A 231 -31.33 4.38 2.21
CA ASN A 231 -30.21 5.23 2.60
C ASN A 231 -28.89 4.75 1.98
N ILE A 232 -28.73 3.44 1.79
CA ILE A 232 -27.64 2.85 1.00
C ILE A 232 -27.65 3.40 -0.43
N LEU A 233 -28.82 3.43 -1.07
CA LEU A 233 -28.98 3.99 -2.41
C LEU A 233 -28.58 5.48 -2.44
N LYS A 234 -29.01 6.28 -1.45
CA LYS A 234 -28.66 7.70 -1.39
C LYS A 234 -27.15 7.93 -1.19
N LEU A 235 -26.53 7.18 -0.28
CA LEU A 235 -25.09 7.28 0.01
C LEU A 235 -24.24 6.94 -1.21
N HIS A 236 -24.62 5.88 -1.91
CA HIS A 236 -23.80 5.26 -2.94
C HIS A 236 -24.34 5.50 -4.35
N SER A 237 -25.13 6.53 -4.62
CA SER A 237 -25.54 6.88 -5.98
C SER A 237 -25.74 8.39 -6.15
N ASP A 238 -25.26 8.96 -7.27
CA ASP A 238 -25.52 10.35 -7.62
C ASP A 238 -27.04 10.61 -7.73
N PRO A 239 -27.60 11.62 -7.03
CA PRO A 239 -29.00 11.98 -7.13
C PRO A 239 -29.49 12.26 -8.56
N LYS A 240 -28.65 12.89 -9.39
CA LYS A 240 -28.98 13.17 -10.80
C LYS A 240 -29.13 11.86 -11.57
N LYS A 241 -28.20 10.93 -11.36
CA LYS A 241 -28.22 9.59 -11.95
C LYS A 241 -29.43 8.79 -11.48
N VAL A 242 -29.75 8.80 -10.18
CA VAL A 242 -30.95 8.13 -9.64
C VAL A 242 -32.22 8.65 -10.31
N ARG A 243 -32.34 9.97 -10.54
CA ARG A 243 -33.49 10.57 -11.26
C ARG A 243 -33.58 10.07 -12.71
N VAL A 244 -32.46 10.00 -13.41
CA VAL A 244 -32.40 9.50 -14.79
C VAL A 244 -32.80 8.01 -14.84
N LEU A 245 -32.19 7.17 -14.00
CA LEU A 245 -32.40 5.73 -13.99
C LEU A 245 -33.83 5.33 -13.57
N LYS A 246 -34.49 6.12 -12.71
CA LYS A 246 -35.91 5.91 -12.36
C LYS A 246 -36.84 6.04 -13.56
N ASN A 247 -36.48 6.89 -14.52
CA ASN A 247 -37.29 7.16 -15.72
C ASN A 247 -36.84 6.32 -16.93
N GLN A 248 -35.80 5.49 -16.78
CA GLN A 248 -35.35 4.58 -17.82
C GLN A 248 -36.10 3.26 -17.76
N ASN A 249 -36.59 2.79 -18.92
CA ASN A 249 -37.26 1.49 -19.07
C ASN A 249 -36.26 0.33 -19.13
N ASN A 250 -35.41 0.18 -18.11
CA ASN A 250 -34.54 -0.98 -17.96
C ASN A 250 -35.38 -2.20 -17.57
N THR A 251 -35.21 -3.33 -18.27
CA THR A 251 -35.90 -4.57 -17.90
C THR A 251 -35.09 -5.28 -16.81
N ILE A 252 -35.67 -5.42 -15.62
CA ILE A 252 -35.00 -5.98 -14.45
C ILE A 252 -35.73 -7.23 -13.98
N LYS A 253 -34.98 -8.32 -13.73
CA LYS A 253 -35.53 -9.58 -13.24
C LYS A 253 -34.67 -10.15 -12.11
N THR A 254 -35.30 -10.47 -10.97
CA THR A 254 -34.67 -11.25 -9.90
C THR A 254 -34.60 -12.72 -10.29
N THR A 255 -33.47 -13.35 -10.00
CA THR A 255 -33.22 -14.78 -10.31
C THR A 255 -32.77 -15.57 -9.11
N ILE A 256 -32.19 -14.91 -8.10
CA ILE A 256 -31.75 -15.52 -6.84
C ILE A 256 -32.33 -14.69 -5.70
N CYS A 257 -32.98 -15.34 -4.75
CA CYS A 257 -33.41 -14.74 -3.49
C CYS A 257 -33.43 -15.83 -2.42
N ASN A 258 -32.38 -15.87 -1.61
CA ASN A 258 -32.25 -16.80 -0.49
C ASN A 258 -31.81 -16.02 0.76
N THR A 259 -31.41 -16.70 1.84
CA THR A 259 -31.05 -16.06 3.12
C THR A 259 -29.74 -15.26 3.10
N SER A 260 -28.87 -15.47 2.11
CA SER A 260 -27.56 -14.81 2.00
C SER A 260 -27.43 -13.92 0.78
N THR A 261 -28.32 -14.07 -0.21
CA THR A 261 -28.10 -13.55 -1.54
C THR A 261 -29.39 -13.09 -2.21
N ILE A 262 -29.35 -11.90 -2.81
CA ILE A 262 -30.36 -11.42 -3.77
C ILE A 262 -29.64 -11.07 -5.07
N GLY A 263 -30.00 -11.73 -6.15
CA GLY A 263 -29.37 -11.57 -7.46
C GLY A 263 -30.37 -11.49 -8.60
N GLY A 264 -29.99 -10.82 -9.67
CA GLY A 264 -30.83 -10.56 -10.83
C GLY A 264 -30.07 -10.09 -12.05
N PHE A 265 -30.81 -9.84 -13.12
CA PHE A 265 -30.31 -9.28 -14.36
C PHE A 265 -30.93 -7.91 -14.61
N VAL A 266 -30.11 -6.97 -15.07
CA VAL A 266 -30.49 -5.64 -15.54
C VAL A 266 -30.19 -5.58 -17.03
N LYS A 267 -31.23 -5.52 -17.86
CA LYS A 267 -31.12 -5.32 -19.30
C LYS A 267 -31.21 -3.83 -19.62
N THR A 268 -30.18 -3.32 -20.29
CA THR A 268 -30.05 -1.95 -20.76
C THR A 268 -29.96 -1.92 -22.29
N SER A 269 -29.83 -0.74 -22.89
CA SER A 269 -29.52 -0.58 -24.32
C SER A 269 -28.17 -1.16 -24.74
N PHE A 270 -27.23 -1.32 -23.80
CA PHE A 270 -25.87 -1.77 -24.07
C PHE A 270 -25.66 -3.28 -23.82
N GLY A 271 -26.62 -3.96 -23.19
CA GLY A 271 -26.50 -5.38 -22.88
C GLY A 271 -27.25 -5.83 -21.63
N VAL A 272 -27.01 -7.07 -21.22
CA VAL A 272 -27.59 -7.69 -20.02
C VAL A 272 -26.50 -7.87 -18.98
N TYR A 273 -26.73 -7.33 -17.79
CA TYR A 273 -25.75 -7.35 -16.70
C TYR A 273 -26.34 -8.07 -15.49
N SER A 274 -25.66 -9.09 -15.00
CA SER A 274 -25.92 -9.68 -13.69
C SER A 274 -25.54 -8.70 -12.57
N CYS A 275 -26.43 -8.55 -11.58
CA CYS A 275 -26.23 -7.75 -10.37
C CYS A 275 -26.60 -8.59 -9.13
N GLN A 276 -25.83 -8.49 -8.05
CA GLN A 276 -26.04 -9.29 -6.84
C GLN A 276 -25.67 -8.51 -5.57
N PHE A 277 -26.47 -8.69 -4.52
CA PHE A 277 -26.15 -8.36 -3.13
C PHE A 277 -25.97 -9.66 -2.35
N ASP A 278 -24.82 -9.84 -1.72
CA ASP A 278 -24.46 -11.06 -1.02
C ASP A 278 -23.83 -10.76 0.34
N VAL A 279 -24.26 -11.46 1.39
CA VAL A 279 -23.81 -11.21 2.77
C VAL A 279 -22.31 -11.44 2.97
N ASP A 280 -21.72 -12.38 2.22
CA ASP A 280 -20.32 -12.79 2.41
C ASP A 280 -19.42 -12.15 1.36
N SER A 281 -19.85 -12.16 0.10
CA SER A 281 -19.07 -11.69 -1.03
C SER A 281 -19.36 -10.25 -1.48
N GLY A 282 -20.36 -9.62 -0.86
CA GLY A 282 -20.70 -8.22 -1.04
C GLY A 282 -21.55 -7.92 -2.29
N VAL A 283 -21.44 -6.69 -2.78
CA VAL A 283 -22.13 -6.25 -4.00
C VAL A 283 -21.36 -6.76 -5.21
N ARG A 284 -22.03 -7.19 -6.29
CA ARG A 284 -21.39 -7.62 -7.54
C ARG A 284 -22.17 -7.14 -8.77
N CYS A 285 -21.45 -6.83 -9.84
CA CYS A 285 -22.01 -6.63 -11.17
C CYS A 285 -21.05 -7.09 -12.26
N SER A 286 -21.58 -7.61 -13.37
CA SER A 286 -20.79 -8.07 -14.53
C SER A 286 -20.36 -6.97 -15.51
N CYS A 287 -20.70 -5.70 -15.26
CA CYS A 287 -20.34 -4.58 -16.13
C CYS A 287 -18.84 -4.20 -16.14
N GLY A 288 -17.98 -5.00 -15.51
CA GLY A 288 -16.53 -4.77 -15.47
C GLY A 288 -16.07 -3.73 -14.44
N PHE A 289 -16.96 -2.88 -13.94
CA PHE A 289 -16.68 -2.03 -12.79
C PHE A 289 -16.59 -2.88 -11.51
N GLN A 290 -15.58 -2.66 -10.66
CA GLN A 290 -15.32 -3.49 -9.47
C GLN A 290 -16.62 -3.77 -8.71
N ASN A 291 -17.09 -5.02 -8.72
CA ASN A 291 -18.26 -5.43 -7.94
C ASN A 291 -19.54 -4.60 -8.19
N GLY A 292 -19.65 -3.93 -9.35
CA GLY A 292 -20.77 -3.02 -9.63
C GLY A 292 -20.71 -1.68 -8.90
N LEU A 293 -19.52 -1.26 -8.49
CA LEU A 293 -19.21 0.07 -7.98
C LEU A 293 -18.58 0.87 -9.14
N THR A 294 -19.15 2.00 -9.55
CA THR A 294 -18.58 2.86 -10.59
C THR A 294 -17.15 3.29 -10.25
N ASP A 295 -16.27 3.15 -11.24
CA ASP A 295 -14.94 3.75 -11.24
C ASP A 295 -15.05 5.26 -11.50
N ASN A 296 -15.31 6.04 -10.46
CA ASN A 296 -14.76 7.39 -10.40
C ASN A 296 -13.29 7.32 -9.94
N PHE A 297 -12.47 6.51 -10.61
CA PHE A 297 -11.01 6.43 -10.51
C PHE A 297 -10.38 6.50 -9.09
N ALA A 298 -11.08 5.97 -8.08
CA ALA A 298 -10.68 5.99 -6.68
C ALA A 298 -10.37 4.57 -6.18
N ILE A 299 -9.06 4.31 -6.11
CA ILE A 299 -8.33 3.54 -5.10
C ILE A 299 -9.21 2.65 -4.19
N GLU A 300 -8.98 1.34 -4.26
CA GLU A 300 -9.52 0.35 -3.33
C GLU A 300 -9.45 0.85 -1.88
N ASN A 301 -10.55 0.70 -1.15
CA ASN A 301 -10.79 1.18 0.22
C ASN A 301 -11.29 2.63 0.37
N GLU A 302 -11.98 3.26 -0.59
CA GLU A 302 -12.69 4.51 -0.28
C GLU A 302 -14.05 4.26 0.41
N PHE A 303 -14.36 5.09 1.40
CA PHE A 303 -15.58 5.04 2.21
C PHE A 303 -16.77 5.57 1.39
N ALA A 304 -16.58 6.70 0.70
CA ALA A 304 -17.51 7.18 -0.29
C ALA A 304 -17.21 6.53 -1.65
N PHE A 305 -17.88 5.41 -1.93
CA PHE A 305 -17.92 4.79 -3.25
C PHE A 305 -19.30 5.00 -3.88
N GLU A 306 -19.37 4.92 -5.20
CA GLU A 306 -20.62 5.05 -5.95
C GLU A 306 -20.94 3.74 -6.67
N PHE A 307 -22.21 3.33 -6.67
CA PHE A 307 -22.71 2.20 -7.42
C PHE A 307 -22.72 2.49 -8.92
N CYS A 308 -22.45 1.48 -9.72
CA CYS A 308 -22.67 1.54 -11.16
C CYS A 308 -24.16 1.65 -11.49
N ASP A 309 -24.46 2.12 -12.69
CA ASP A 309 -25.83 2.33 -13.16
C ASP A 309 -26.69 1.06 -12.99
N HIS A 310 -26.11 -0.10 -13.25
CA HIS A 310 -26.78 -1.39 -13.12
C HIS A 310 -27.13 -1.72 -11.66
N VAL A 311 -26.20 -1.54 -10.72
CA VAL A 311 -26.46 -1.79 -9.30
C VAL A 311 -27.45 -0.77 -8.75
N THR A 312 -27.32 0.51 -9.12
CA THR A 312 -28.28 1.56 -8.77
C THR A 312 -29.68 1.21 -9.27
N SER A 313 -29.82 0.81 -10.54
CA SER A 313 -31.10 0.36 -11.11
C SER A 313 -31.64 -0.89 -10.43
N PHE A 314 -30.80 -1.87 -10.13
CA PHE A 314 -31.21 -3.10 -9.45
C PHE A 314 -31.70 -2.81 -8.03
N LEU A 315 -30.99 -1.98 -7.28
CA LEU A 315 -31.39 -1.59 -5.93
C LEU A 315 -32.69 -0.76 -5.93
N LEU A 316 -32.85 0.17 -6.89
CA LEU A 316 -34.11 0.90 -7.10
C LEU A 316 -35.28 -0.07 -7.30
N TYR A 317 -35.09 -1.08 -8.15
CA TYR A 317 -36.09 -2.12 -8.40
C TYR A 317 -36.41 -2.91 -7.13
N LEU A 318 -35.39 -3.39 -6.41
CA LEU A 318 -35.54 -4.14 -5.16
C LEU A 318 -36.29 -3.35 -4.09
N ILE A 319 -35.97 -2.07 -3.92
CA ILE A 319 -36.67 -1.18 -2.97
C ILE A 319 -38.15 -1.04 -3.35
N SER A 320 -38.46 -0.95 -4.64
CA SER A 320 -39.85 -0.84 -5.12
C SER A 320 -40.59 -2.17 -5.26
N PHE A 321 -39.96 -3.30 -4.93
CA PHE A 321 -40.51 -4.63 -5.23
C PHE A 321 -41.79 -4.89 -4.43
N PRO A 322 -42.92 -5.28 -5.05
CA PRO A 322 -44.22 -5.30 -4.38
C PRO A 322 -44.39 -6.41 -3.32
N SER A 323 -43.60 -7.49 -3.39
CA SER A 323 -43.70 -8.62 -2.47
C SER A 323 -43.09 -8.33 -1.10
N ARG A 324 -43.91 -8.39 -0.03
CA ARG A 324 -43.46 -8.26 1.36
C ARG A 324 -42.41 -9.30 1.76
N ASN A 325 -42.47 -10.50 1.20
CA ASN A 325 -41.48 -11.54 1.49
C ASN A 325 -40.11 -11.18 0.92
N VAL A 326 -40.07 -10.67 -0.31
CA VAL A 326 -38.82 -10.19 -0.94
C VAL A 326 -38.30 -8.96 -0.19
N GLN A 327 -39.16 -8.05 0.23
CA GLN A 327 -38.76 -6.88 1.01
C GLN A 327 -38.05 -7.24 2.32
N LYS A 328 -38.48 -8.31 3.02
CA LYS A 328 -37.75 -8.81 4.21
C LYS A 328 -36.32 -9.22 3.88
N TYR A 329 -36.12 -9.92 2.77
CA TYR A 329 -34.78 -10.27 2.30
C TYR A 329 -33.99 -9.03 1.89
N VAL A 330 -34.61 -8.05 1.23
CA VAL A 330 -33.94 -6.81 0.79
C VAL A 330 -33.46 -6.00 2.00
N GLU A 331 -34.32 -5.81 3.00
CA GLU A 331 -33.99 -5.12 4.26
C GLU A 331 -32.91 -5.86 5.07
N ASP A 332 -32.79 -7.17 4.94
CA ASP A 332 -31.77 -7.96 5.65
C ASP A 332 -30.44 -8.05 4.88
N ILE A 333 -30.48 -8.42 3.61
CA ILE A 333 -29.30 -8.79 2.80
C ILE A 333 -28.59 -7.56 2.26
N VAL A 334 -29.31 -6.53 1.80
CA VAL A 334 -28.66 -5.35 1.21
C VAL A 334 -27.78 -4.65 2.25
N PRO A 335 -28.24 -4.35 3.49
CA PRO A 335 -27.37 -3.77 4.50
C PRO A 335 -26.23 -4.70 4.93
N LYS A 336 -26.49 -6.01 5.02
CA LYS A 336 -25.45 -6.99 5.37
C LYS A 336 -24.39 -7.15 4.29
N SER A 337 -24.74 -6.98 3.01
CA SER A 337 -23.80 -7.14 1.90
C SER A 337 -22.69 -6.08 1.88
N ILE A 338 -22.92 -4.93 2.51
CA ILE A 338 -21.91 -3.88 2.65
C ILE A 338 -21.41 -3.77 4.11
N LYS A 339 -21.76 -4.72 5.00
CA LYS A 339 -21.46 -4.66 6.44
C LYS A 339 -19.98 -4.55 6.79
N ASN A 340 -19.11 -5.19 6.01
CA ASN A 340 -17.67 -5.18 6.24
C ASN A 340 -17.01 -3.82 5.90
N GLN A 341 -17.76 -2.93 5.23
CA GLN A 341 -17.38 -1.53 5.04
C GLN A 341 -17.69 -0.68 6.29
N TYR A 342 -18.55 -1.15 7.20
CA TYR A 342 -18.98 -0.40 8.37
C TYR A 342 -17.95 -0.48 9.49
N ILE A 343 -17.49 0.68 9.95
CA ILE A 343 -16.34 0.77 10.84
C ILE A 343 -16.66 0.18 12.21
N LEU A 344 -17.70 0.67 12.89
CA LEU A 344 -18.03 0.24 14.25
C LEU A 344 -18.43 -1.23 14.30
N ASN A 345 -19.30 -1.69 13.38
CA ASN A 345 -19.69 -3.10 13.32
C ASN A 345 -18.48 -4.01 13.11
N TYR A 346 -17.58 -3.65 12.18
CA TYR A 346 -16.35 -4.39 11.98
C TYR A 346 -15.49 -4.42 13.26
N LEU A 347 -15.29 -3.28 13.92
CA LEU A 347 -14.48 -3.21 15.15
C LEU A 347 -15.09 -4.02 16.30
N PHE A 348 -16.43 -4.04 16.44
CA PHE A 348 -17.14 -4.87 17.41
C PHE A 348 -17.05 -6.36 17.08
N GLU A 349 -17.45 -6.74 15.86
CA GLU A 349 -17.49 -8.14 15.41
C GLU A 349 -16.10 -8.79 15.49
N LYS A 350 -15.05 -8.02 15.16
CA LYS A 350 -13.68 -8.51 15.25
C LYS A 350 -13.06 -8.36 16.65
N GLY A 351 -13.81 -7.86 17.63
CA GLY A 351 -13.41 -7.77 19.03
C GLY A 351 -12.27 -6.78 19.28
N LEU A 352 -12.18 -5.70 18.51
CA LEU A 352 -11.23 -4.61 18.69
C LEU A 352 -11.76 -3.56 19.67
N ILE A 353 -13.08 -3.37 19.70
CA ILE A 353 -13.78 -2.55 20.68
C ILE A 353 -14.87 -3.38 21.37
N ILE A 354 -15.26 -2.96 22.56
CA ILE A 354 -16.33 -3.58 23.36
C ILE A 354 -17.24 -2.49 23.93
N LYS A 355 -18.50 -2.83 24.16
CA LYS A 355 -19.43 -1.96 24.90
C LYS A 355 -19.03 -1.97 26.38
N ASN A 356 -18.95 -0.79 26.99
CA ASN A 356 -18.74 -0.67 28.44
C ASN A 356 -20.07 -0.48 29.16
N THR A 357 -20.89 0.45 28.64
CA THR A 357 -22.30 0.61 29.00
C THR A 357 -23.16 0.59 27.73
N ASP A 358 -24.47 0.79 27.85
CA ASP A 358 -25.37 0.91 26.69
C ASP A 358 -25.02 2.09 25.76
N THR A 359 -24.30 3.09 26.28
CA THR A 359 -23.99 4.34 25.57
C THR A 359 -22.52 4.56 25.29
N THR A 360 -21.63 3.80 25.95
CA THR A 360 -20.18 3.99 25.86
C THR A 360 -19.44 2.78 25.32
N ILE A 361 -18.38 3.06 24.56
CA ILE A 361 -17.48 2.07 23.95
C ILE A 361 -16.06 2.27 24.42
N ARG A 362 -15.30 1.17 24.55
CA ARG A 362 -13.88 1.17 24.90
C ARG A 362 -13.09 0.16 24.06
N CYS A 363 -11.78 0.33 23.99
CA CYS A 363 -10.91 -0.64 23.32
C CYS A 363 -10.83 -1.95 24.10
N SER A 364 -10.88 -3.08 23.39
CA SER A 364 -10.48 -4.38 23.95
C SER A 364 -8.96 -4.44 24.15
N GLN A 365 -8.45 -5.46 24.86
CA GLN A 365 -6.99 -5.65 24.97
C GLN A 365 -6.34 -5.87 23.61
N PHE A 366 -7.01 -6.62 22.73
CA PHE A 366 -6.54 -6.82 21.36
C PHE A 366 -6.56 -5.51 20.56
N GLY A 367 -7.62 -4.70 20.67
CA GLY A 367 -7.68 -3.37 20.03
C GLY A 367 -6.57 -2.43 20.49
N LYS A 368 -6.29 -2.40 21.81
CA LYS A 368 -5.16 -1.65 22.40
C LYS A 368 -3.83 -2.11 21.81
N LEU A 369 -3.63 -3.41 21.64
CA LEU A 369 -2.42 -3.97 21.05
C LEU A 369 -2.25 -3.51 19.59
N ILE A 370 -3.31 -3.62 18.78
CA ILE A 370 -3.27 -3.22 17.36
C ILE A 370 -2.88 -1.74 17.19
N ILE A 371 -3.45 -0.84 17.99
CA ILE A 371 -3.09 0.59 17.97
C ILE A 371 -1.64 0.83 18.39
N ARG A 372 -1.17 0.17 19.45
CA ARG A 372 0.23 0.30 19.91
C ARG A 372 1.24 -0.18 18.88
N LEU A 373 0.86 -1.15 18.05
CA LEU A 373 1.67 -1.63 16.93
C LEU A 373 1.60 -0.74 15.69
N TYR A 374 0.75 0.30 15.69
CA TYR A 374 0.44 1.11 14.49
C TYR A 374 0.09 0.22 13.28
N LEU A 375 -0.67 -0.84 13.54
CA LEU A 375 -1.10 -1.79 12.53
C LEU A 375 -2.53 -1.47 12.10
N TYR A 376 -2.83 -1.58 10.81
CA TYR A 376 -4.21 -1.47 10.35
C TYR A 376 -5.08 -2.52 11.04
N PRO A 377 -6.29 -2.17 11.51
CA PRO A 377 -7.23 -3.11 12.12
C PRO A 377 -7.44 -4.38 11.30
N THR A 378 -7.54 -4.25 9.98
CA THR A 378 -7.69 -5.35 9.03
C THR A 378 -6.49 -6.29 9.01
N SER A 379 -5.26 -5.75 9.00
CA SER A 379 -4.03 -6.54 9.09
C SER A 379 -3.93 -7.27 10.43
N GLY A 380 -4.26 -6.60 11.54
CA GLY A 380 -4.24 -7.21 12.88
C GLY A 380 -5.20 -8.39 13.01
N VAL A 381 -6.44 -8.22 12.54
CA VAL A 381 -7.46 -9.27 12.51
C VAL A 381 -7.04 -10.43 11.60
N LEU A 382 -6.45 -10.14 10.44
CA LEU A 382 -5.91 -11.17 9.54
C LEU A 382 -4.81 -11.98 10.22
N ILE A 383 -3.86 -11.32 10.90
CA ILE A 383 -2.80 -12.00 11.65
C ILE A 383 -3.40 -12.91 12.73
N ARG A 384 -4.35 -12.42 13.53
CA ARG A 384 -5.03 -13.23 14.55
C ARG A 384 -5.70 -14.46 13.92
N TYR A 385 -6.46 -14.25 12.85
CA TYR A 385 -7.11 -15.34 12.12
C TYR A 385 -6.11 -16.40 11.64
N LYS A 386 -4.97 -15.98 11.06
CA LYS A 386 -3.91 -16.88 10.60
C LYS A 386 -3.29 -17.66 11.76
N LEU A 387 -3.01 -17.00 12.87
CA LEU A 387 -2.46 -17.64 14.07
C LEU A 387 -3.40 -18.68 14.68
N GLU A 388 -4.70 -18.42 14.67
CA GLU A 388 -5.72 -19.35 15.18
C GLU A 388 -5.92 -20.53 14.22
N ASN A 389 -6.08 -20.27 12.91
CA ASN A 389 -6.62 -21.25 11.97
C ASN A 389 -5.60 -21.91 11.04
N VAL A 390 -4.40 -21.33 10.87
CA VAL A 390 -3.37 -21.87 9.97
C VAL A 390 -2.30 -22.61 10.78
N LYS A 391 -1.82 -23.72 10.22
CA LYS A 391 -0.69 -24.47 10.78
C LYS A 391 0.62 -23.84 10.30
N ILE A 392 1.35 -23.20 11.21
CA ILE A 392 2.68 -22.62 10.95
C ILE A 392 3.71 -23.49 11.66
N SER A 393 4.49 -24.26 10.90
CA SER A 393 5.41 -25.26 11.43
C SER A 393 6.87 -25.02 11.06
N SER A 394 7.13 -24.22 10.03
CA SER A 394 8.46 -23.89 9.53
C SER A 394 8.63 -22.38 9.29
N PHE A 395 9.88 -21.92 9.13
CA PHE A 395 10.14 -20.54 8.73
C PHE A 395 9.53 -20.19 7.38
N ARG A 396 9.45 -21.16 6.46
CA ARG A 396 8.82 -20.98 5.15
C ARG A 396 7.32 -20.72 5.30
N ASP A 397 6.64 -21.47 6.17
CA ASP A 397 5.22 -21.27 6.46
C ASP A 397 5.00 -19.87 7.05
N LEU A 398 5.80 -19.49 8.05
CA LEU A 398 5.70 -18.18 8.70
C LEU A 398 5.95 -17.04 7.72
N LEU A 399 6.98 -17.16 6.88
CA LEU A 399 7.28 -16.17 5.84
C LEU A 399 6.15 -16.04 4.84
N LYS A 400 5.56 -17.15 4.40
CA LYS A 400 4.42 -17.16 3.48
C LYS A 400 3.21 -16.45 4.09
N GLU A 401 2.85 -16.75 5.34
CA GLU A 401 1.72 -16.09 5.98
C GLU A 401 1.98 -14.59 6.24
N ALA A 402 3.21 -14.20 6.57
CA ALA A 402 3.59 -12.79 6.61
C ALA A 402 3.48 -12.10 5.24
N TYR A 403 3.82 -12.83 4.18
CA TYR A 403 3.70 -12.34 2.80
C TYR A 403 2.24 -12.12 2.40
N GLU A 404 1.30 -12.98 2.81
CA GLU A 404 -0.14 -12.76 2.63
C GLU A 404 -0.61 -11.46 3.27
N VAL A 405 -0.11 -11.14 4.47
CA VAL A 405 -0.46 -9.89 5.15
C VAL A 405 0.07 -8.68 4.39
N LEU A 406 1.30 -8.73 3.86
CA LEU A 406 1.82 -7.66 3.00
C LEU A 406 1.00 -7.50 1.72
N LYS A 407 0.53 -8.60 1.15
CA LYS A 407 -0.33 -8.59 -0.04
C LYS A 407 -1.68 -7.95 0.28
N ALA A 408 -2.27 -8.28 1.44
CA ALA A 408 -3.49 -7.65 1.93
C ALA A 408 -3.32 -6.15 2.21
N GLU A 409 -2.10 -5.70 2.54
CA GLU A 409 -1.74 -4.27 2.66
C GLU A 409 -1.34 -3.62 1.33
N PHE A 410 -1.45 -4.33 0.20
CA PHE A 410 -1.04 -3.87 -1.14
C PHE A 410 0.43 -3.43 -1.20
N ARG A 411 1.28 -3.96 -0.33
CA ARG A 411 2.74 -3.72 -0.30
C ARG A 411 3.47 -4.59 -1.31
N VAL A 412 2.89 -5.73 -1.66
CA VAL A 412 3.34 -6.66 -2.71
C VAL A 412 2.13 -7.04 -3.57
N ARG A 413 2.36 -7.37 -4.85
CA ARG A 413 1.29 -7.69 -5.81
C ARG A 413 1.06 -9.18 -5.96
N ASP A 414 2.15 -9.89 -6.24
CA ASP A 414 2.21 -11.32 -6.49
C ASP A 414 3.19 -11.98 -5.51
N TYR A 415 3.51 -13.26 -5.70
CA TYR A 415 4.51 -13.99 -4.91
C TYR A 415 5.92 -13.97 -5.51
N LYS A 416 6.18 -13.16 -6.55
CA LYS A 416 7.48 -13.14 -7.24
C LYS A 416 8.64 -12.83 -6.28
N MET A 417 8.38 -12.05 -5.23
CA MET A 417 9.39 -11.66 -4.25
C MET A 417 9.54 -12.64 -3.09
N LEU A 418 8.71 -13.69 -2.99
CA LEU A 418 8.81 -14.65 -1.88
C LEU A 418 10.08 -15.50 -1.97
N GLU A 419 10.37 -16.08 -3.13
CA GLU A 419 11.56 -16.92 -3.35
C GLU A 419 12.87 -16.14 -3.19
N PRO A 420 13.05 -14.92 -3.76
CA PRO A 420 14.22 -14.09 -3.48
C PRO A 420 14.49 -13.82 -2.00
N ILE A 421 13.43 -13.72 -1.18
CA ILE A 421 13.57 -13.52 0.27
C ILE A 421 14.00 -14.81 0.96
N LEU A 422 13.48 -15.97 0.55
CA LEU A 422 13.94 -17.27 1.04
C LEU A 422 15.44 -17.47 0.73
N GLU A 423 15.85 -17.27 -0.53
CA GLU A 423 17.25 -17.32 -0.94
C GLU A 423 18.12 -16.37 -0.09
N TRP A 424 17.63 -15.16 0.18
CA TRP A 424 18.31 -14.19 1.04
C TRP A 424 18.51 -14.72 2.47
N THR A 425 17.49 -15.35 3.06
CA THR A 425 17.58 -15.94 4.41
C THR A 425 18.40 -17.22 4.47
N ASP A 426 18.63 -17.88 3.34
CA ASP A 426 19.42 -19.11 3.22
C ASP A 426 20.89 -18.84 2.87
N GLU A 427 21.26 -17.57 2.84
CA GLU A 427 22.60 -17.05 2.57
C GLU A 427 23.07 -17.10 1.13
N GLU A 428 22.15 -17.11 0.16
CA GLU A 428 22.51 -16.99 -1.25
C GLU A 428 23.15 -15.61 -1.58
N PRO A 429 24.21 -15.55 -2.39
CA PRO A 429 24.86 -14.30 -2.74
C PRO A 429 23.90 -13.32 -3.41
N ILE A 430 23.83 -12.08 -2.88
CA ILE A 430 22.86 -11.07 -3.36
C ILE A 430 22.89 -10.87 -4.87
N ASP A 431 24.07 -10.79 -5.48
CA ASP A 431 24.20 -10.55 -6.93
C ASP A 431 23.60 -11.71 -7.75
N GLN A 432 23.65 -12.94 -7.23
CA GLN A 432 23.03 -14.11 -7.86
C GLN A 432 21.50 -14.13 -7.69
N ILE A 433 21.00 -13.70 -6.52
CA ILE A 433 19.55 -13.55 -6.28
C ILE A 433 18.96 -12.55 -7.28
N LEU A 434 19.60 -11.39 -7.42
CA LEU A 434 19.14 -10.32 -8.29
C LEU A 434 19.11 -10.74 -9.76
N ASP A 435 20.15 -11.43 -10.23
CA ASP A 435 20.23 -11.88 -11.63
C ASP A 435 19.27 -13.03 -11.95
N ARG A 436 19.15 -14.04 -11.07
CA ARG A 436 18.21 -15.16 -11.23
C ARG A 436 16.77 -14.67 -11.34
N ASN A 437 16.38 -13.75 -10.46
CA ASN A 437 14.98 -13.33 -10.33
C ASN A 437 14.64 -12.08 -11.15
N LYS A 438 15.64 -11.47 -11.82
CA LYS A 438 15.50 -10.24 -12.63
C LYS A 438 14.84 -9.11 -11.82
N ILE A 439 15.40 -8.83 -10.65
CA ILE A 439 14.93 -7.80 -9.72
C ILE A 439 16.06 -6.84 -9.35
N MET A 440 15.71 -5.67 -8.81
CA MET A 440 16.70 -4.71 -8.31
C MET A 440 16.85 -4.82 -6.79
N THR A 441 18.00 -4.38 -6.29
CA THR A 441 18.32 -4.43 -4.86
C THR A 441 17.34 -3.66 -3.99
N GLY A 442 16.86 -2.50 -4.47
CA GLY A 442 15.83 -1.73 -3.76
C GLY A 442 14.50 -2.48 -3.63
N ASP A 443 14.13 -3.28 -4.64
CA ASP A 443 12.90 -4.09 -4.61
C ASP A 443 12.99 -5.17 -3.52
N LEU A 444 14.11 -5.91 -3.50
CA LEU A 444 14.39 -6.94 -2.49
C LEU A 444 14.34 -6.35 -1.08
N PHE A 445 15.03 -5.23 -0.84
CA PHE A 445 15.07 -4.62 0.48
C PHE A 445 13.76 -3.97 0.92
N SER A 446 12.98 -3.42 -0.02
CA SER A 446 11.64 -2.91 0.30
C SER A 446 10.72 -4.02 0.81
N VAL A 447 10.73 -5.19 0.15
CA VAL A 447 9.93 -6.35 0.59
C VAL A 447 10.48 -6.95 1.87
N ARG A 448 11.81 -7.09 1.99
CA ARG A 448 12.48 -7.55 3.22
C ARG A 448 12.06 -6.71 4.43
N ASP A 449 12.13 -5.39 4.33
CA ASP A 449 11.81 -4.47 5.44
C ASP A 449 10.32 -4.55 5.81
N GLY A 450 9.45 -4.70 4.79
CA GLY A 450 8.03 -4.96 5.01
C GLY A 450 7.79 -6.27 5.77
N LEU A 451 8.45 -7.36 5.38
CA LEU A 451 8.31 -8.69 6.00
C LEU A 451 8.86 -8.70 7.41
N GLU A 452 10.02 -8.07 7.64
CA GLU A 452 10.61 -7.92 8.96
C GLU A 452 9.61 -7.27 9.94
N ARG A 453 8.95 -6.18 9.53
CA ARG A 453 7.91 -5.53 10.32
C ARG A 453 6.72 -6.46 10.59
N ILE A 454 6.17 -7.09 9.56
CA ILE A 454 5.00 -7.96 9.72
C ILE A 454 5.30 -9.17 10.60
N ILE A 455 6.46 -9.82 10.43
CA ILE A 455 6.84 -10.99 11.25
C ILE A 455 7.04 -10.57 12.70
N THR A 456 7.61 -9.39 12.95
CA THR A 456 7.68 -8.81 14.30
C THR A 456 6.28 -8.69 14.90
N PHE A 457 5.30 -8.19 14.14
CA PHE A 457 3.91 -8.07 14.61
C PHE A 457 3.24 -9.43 14.85
N ILE A 458 3.46 -10.41 13.96
CA ILE A 458 2.98 -11.78 14.15
C ILE A 458 3.52 -12.34 15.47
N GLY A 459 4.81 -12.19 15.75
CA GLY A 459 5.42 -12.66 16.98
C GLY A 459 4.85 -12.00 18.24
N ILE A 460 4.67 -10.67 18.22
CA ILE A 460 4.09 -9.93 19.36
C ILE A 460 2.63 -10.34 19.60
N ILE A 461 1.83 -10.45 18.53
CA ILE A 461 0.43 -10.86 18.63
C ILE A 461 0.33 -12.31 19.12
N ALA A 462 1.14 -13.22 18.58
CA ALA A 462 1.17 -14.61 19.01
C ALA A 462 1.48 -14.73 20.51
N ARG A 463 2.47 -13.98 21.01
CA ARG A 463 2.80 -13.96 22.44
C ARG A 463 1.70 -13.39 23.32
N ASN A 464 1.00 -12.35 22.88
CA ASN A 464 -0.12 -11.79 23.64
C ASN A 464 -1.33 -12.72 23.67
N LEU A 465 -1.58 -13.45 22.58
CA LEU A 465 -2.65 -14.43 22.52
C LEU A 465 -2.32 -15.70 23.32
N SER A 466 -1.05 -16.12 23.37
CA SER A 466 -0.64 -17.30 24.15
C SER A 466 -0.86 -17.13 25.65
N THR A 467 -0.77 -15.91 26.19
CA THR A 467 -1.10 -15.64 27.59
C THR A 467 -2.60 -15.68 27.90
N SER A 468 -3.45 -15.69 26.88
CA SER A 468 -4.91 -15.53 27.03
C SER A 468 -5.71 -16.82 26.73
N GLY A 469 -5.13 -17.83 26.07
CA GLY A 469 -5.84 -19.05 25.66
C GLY A 469 -5.05 -20.34 25.93
N PHE A 470 -5.65 -21.26 26.69
CA PHE A 470 -5.01 -22.52 27.11
C PHE A 470 -4.75 -23.48 25.94
N ASP A 471 -5.69 -23.63 24.98
CA ASP A 471 -5.61 -24.65 23.94
C ASP A 471 -4.59 -24.36 22.82
N LEU A 472 -4.21 -23.09 22.65
CA LEU A 472 -3.29 -22.64 21.61
C LEU A 472 -1.93 -22.20 22.16
N HIS A 473 -1.70 -22.30 23.47
CA HIS A 473 -0.53 -21.75 24.15
C HIS A 473 0.78 -22.18 23.49
N ASP A 474 1.04 -23.49 23.41
CA ASP A 474 2.29 -24.05 22.89
C ASP A 474 2.51 -23.69 21.42
N LYS A 475 1.44 -23.76 20.62
CA LYS A 475 1.46 -23.37 19.19
C LYS A 475 1.90 -21.92 19.03
N LEU A 476 1.29 -21.02 19.79
CA LEU A 476 1.52 -19.57 19.67
C LEU A 476 2.88 -19.16 20.24
N THR A 477 3.32 -19.77 21.35
CA THR A 477 4.65 -19.57 21.91
C THR A 477 5.73 -19.97 20.91
N LYS A 478 5.58 -21.13 20.26
CA LYS A 478 6.49 -21.55 19.19
C LYS A 478 6.52 -20.59 18.01
N VAL A 479 5.37 -20.08 17.56
CA VAL A 479 5.32 -19.08 16.47
C VAL A 479 6.00 -17.78 16.90
N ALA A 480 5.86 -17.35 18.15
CA ALA A 480 6.52 -16.15 18.67
C ALA A 480 8.06 -16.28 18.65
N GLU A 481 8.60 -17.41 19.14
CA GLU A 481 10.04 -17.71 19.11
C GLU A 481 10.59 -17.81 17.68
N MET A 482 9.84 -18.48 16.79
CA MET A 482 10.17 -18.54 15.36
C MET A 482 10.18 -17.15 14.72
N SER A 483 9.26 -16.27 15.12
CA SER A 483 9.20 -14.90 14.59
C SER A 483 10.41 -14.08 14.99
N GLU A 484 10.86 -14.16 16.24
CA GLU A 484 12.08 -13.49 16.71
C GLU A 484 13.32 -13.94 15.93
N THR A 485 13.43 -15.26 15.74
CA THR A 485 14.53 -15.86 14.99
C THR A 485 14.49 -15.42 13.52
N LEU A 486 13.33 -15.51 12.88
CA LEU A 486 13.16 -15.17 11.46
C LEU A 486 13.39 -13.68 11.19
N VAL A 487 13.02 -12.78 12.10
CA VAL A 487 13.33 -11.35 12.00
C VAL A 487 14.83 -11.11 11.86
N ILE A 488 15.65 -11.79 12.66
CA ILE A 488 17.12 -11.68 12.58
C ILE A 488 17.61 -12.25 11.23
N ARG A 489 17.12 -13.42 10.82
CA ARG A 489 17.47 -14.04 9.54
C ARG A 489 17.15 -13.12 8.36
N ILE A 490 15.98 -12.49 8.35
CA ILE A 490 15.54 -11.56 7.30
C ILE A 490 16.36 -10.27 7.31
N ARG A 491 16.54 -9.64 8.47
CA ARG A 491 17.27 -8.38 8.59
C ARG A 491 18.69 -8.49 8.03
N TYR A 492 19.39 -9.55 8.39
CA TYR A 492 20.81 -9.72 8.07
C TYR A 492 21.11 -10.65 6.90
N GLY A 493 20.14 -11.47 6.46
CA GLY A 493 20.32 -12.48 5.41
C GLY A 493 21.28 -13.59 5.85
N ILE A 494 21.01 -14.17 7.02
CA ILE A 494 21.87 -15.18 7.66
C ILE A 494 21.04 -16.32 8.24
N ARG A 495 21.68 -17.49 8.38
CA ARG A 495 21.21 -18.61 9.20
C ARG A 495 21.56 -18.37 10.67
N GLU A 496 20.90 -19.14 11.52
CA GLU A 496 20.94 -19.00 12.99
C GLU A 496 22.35 -19.13 13.57
N GLU A 497 23.17 -20.01 13.01
CA GLU A 497 24.55 -20.24 13.45
C GLU A 497 25.47 -19.01 13.34
N LEU A 498 25.07 -17.97 12.58
CA LEU A 498 25.85 -16.73 12.42
C LEU A 498 25.38 -15.60 13.34
N PHE A 499 24.33 -15.80 14.14
CA PHE A 499 23.73 -14.73 14.94
C PHE A 499 24.75 -14.08 15.88
N ASP A 500 25.51 -14.88 16.64
CA ASP A 500 26.47 -14.34 17.60
C ASP A 500 27.56 -13.48 16.91
N LEU A 501 28.06 -13.94 15.77
CA LEU A 501 29.08 -13.21 14.99
C LEU A 501 28.54 -11.89 14.43
N VAL A 502 27.35 -11.89 13.83
CA VAL A 502 26.79 -10.70 13.17
C VAL A 502 26.26 -9.68 14.18
N LEU A 503 25.65 -10.14 15.26
CA LEU A 503 25.04 -9.24 16.25
C LEU A 503 26.05 -8.62 17.20
N ARG A 504 27.20 -9.27 17.45
CA ARG A 504 28.17 -8.83 18.46
C ARG A 504 29.49 -8.30 17.91
N LEU A 505 29.78 -8.48 16.61
CA LEU A 505 30.99 -7.94 15.99
C LEU A 505 30.67 -6.77 15.06
N GLN A 506 31.33 -5.64 15.28
CA GLN A 506 31.25 -4.51 14.37
C GLN A 506 31.92 -4.83 13.04
N ASN A 507 31.39 -4.26 11.94
CA ASN A 507 31.89 -4.48 10.59
C ASN A 507 31.82 -5.94 10.11
N VAL A 508 31.06 -6.81 10.77
CA VAL A 508 30.82 -8.18 10.33
C VAL A 508 29.37 -8.31 9.83
N ALA A 509 29.22 -8.39 8.51
CA ALA A 509 27.96 -8.70 7.86
C ALA A 509 27.97 -10.15 7.34
N ARG A 510 26.85 -10.62 6.77
CA ARG A 510 26.63 -12.02 6.34
C ARG A 510 27.83 -12.74 5.71
N VAL A 511 28.49 -12.14 4.72
CA VAL A 511 29.65 -12.80 4.07
C VAL A 511 30.87 -12.90 4.97
N ARG A 512 31.16 -11.85 5.75
CA ARG A 512 32.30 -11.87 6.68
C ARG A 512 32.04 -12.87 7.81
N ALA A 513 30.81 -12.92 8.32
CA ALA A 513 30.40 -13.91 9.31
C ALA A 513 30.57 -15.33 8.77
N ARG A 514 30.16 -15.60 7.52
CA ARG A 514 30.32 -16.93 6.91
C ARG A 514 31.79 -17.31 6.69
N ILE A 515 32.66 -16.35 6.35
CA ILE A 515 34.11 -16.57 6.26
C ILE A 515 34.69 -16.93 7.64
N LEU A 516 34.32 -16.17 8.68
CA LEU A 516 34.74 -16.45 10.06
C LEU A 516 34.28 -17.83 10.53
N TYR A 517 33.01 -18.16 10.28
CA TYR A 517 32.43 -19.45 10.64
C TYR A 517 33.13 -20.63 9.97
N LYS A 518 33.41 -20.52 8.65
CA LYS A 518 34.18 -21.54 7.91
C LYS A 518 35.62 -21.67 8.39
N ALA A 519 36.19 -20.61 8.98
CA ALA A 519 37.51 -20.62 9.59
C ALA A 519 37.53 -21.13 11.05
N GLY A 520 36.41 -21.66 11.56
CA GLY A 520 36.28 -22.24 12.89
C GLY A 520 35.89 -21.27 14.00
N TYR A 521 35.54 -20.02 13.67
CA TYR A 521 35.05 -19.05 14.64
C TYR A 521 33.52 -19.03 14.64
N HIS A 522 32.91 -19.66 15.63
CA HIS A 522 31.45 -19.74 15.80
C HIS A 522 30.90 -18.65 16.73
N THR A 523 31.75 -18.01 17.53
CA THR A 523 31.34 -16.94 18.46
C THR A 523 32.23 -15.71 18.35
N ALA A 524 31.67 -14.54 18.66
CA ALA A 524 32.37 -13.27 18.75
C ALA A 524 33.49 -13.31 19.81
N SER A 525 33.32 -14.08 20.88
CA SER A 525 34.36 -14.26 21.90
C SER A 525 35.59 -14.95 21.32
N GLN A 526 35.41 -16.01 20.52
CA GLN A 526 36.52 -16.68 19.85
C GLN A 526 37.27 -15.73 18.91
N VAL A 527 36.54 -14.87 18.18
CA VAL A 527 37.16 -13.86 17.30
C VAL A 527 37.93 -12.83 18.12
N LYS A 528 37.34 -12.27 19.19
CA LYS A 528 37.96 -11.22 20.01
C LYS A 528 39.22 -11.69 20.77
N LYS A 529 39.37 -12.99 21.01
CA LYS A 529 40.58 -13.59 21.61
C LYS A 529 41.76 -13.71 20.64
N GLU A 530 41.51 -13.59 19.33
CA GLU A 530 42.51 -13.82 18.30
C GLU A 530 43.28 -12.54 17.95
N GLY A 531 44.56 -12.69 17.60
CA GLY A 531 45.37 -11.58 17.10
C GLY A 531 44.94 -11.17 15.68
N ALA A 532 45.00 -9.87 15.36
CA ALA A 532 44.61 -9.37 14.03
C ALA A 532 45.36 -10.05 12.87
N TYR A 533 46.63 -10.40 13.09
CA TYR A 533 47.46 -11.10 12.11
C TYR A 533 47.00 -12.55 11.89
N THR A 534 46.82 -13.31 12.97
CA THR A 534 46.32 -14.70 12.91
C THR A 534 44.93 -14.76 12.30
N LEU A 535 44.05 -13.82 12.67
CA LEU A 535 42.71 -13.71 12.11
C LEU A 535 42.78 -13.47 10.59
N ASN A 536 43.66 -12.57 10.14
CA ASN A 536 43.86 -12.33 8.71
C ASN A 536 44.41 -13.57 7.99
N GLN A 537 45.38 -14.27 8.58
CA GLN A 537 45.98 -15.46 7.98
C GLN A 537 44.96 -16.58 7.76
N LYS A 538 44.06 -16.79 8.72
CA LYS A 538 43.01 -17.83 8.62
C LYS A 538 41.82 -17.44 7.75
N THR A 539 41.51 -16.14 7.61
CA THR A 539 40.26 -15.68 6.98
C THR A 539 40.45 -14.95 5.65
N GLY A 540 41.65 -14.44 5.35
CA GLY A 540 41.92 -13.64 4.15
C GLY A 540 41.22 -12.27 4.11
N LEU A 541 40.63 -11.80 5.23
CA LEU A 541 39.79 -10.58 5.26
C LEU A 541 40.58 -9.26 5.12
N GLY A 542 41.90 -9.29 5.20
CA GLY A 542 42.78 -8.14 5.20
C GLY A 542 43.03 -7.58 6.61
N ILE A 543 44.29 -7.31 6.91
CA ILE A 543 44.74 -6.92 8.26
C ILE A 543 44.01 -5.69 8.84
N ASN A 544 43.73 -4.69 8.00
CA ASN A 544 43.05 -3.47 8.43
C ASN A 544 41.58 -3.72 8.80
N LEU A 545 40.93 -4.67 8.14
CA LEU A 545 39.57 -5.07 8.48
C LEU A 545 39.58 -5.91 9.76
N CYS A 546 40.50 -6.86 9.90
CA CYS A 546 40.67 -7.63 11.14
C CYS A 546 40.87 -6.72 12.36
N LYS A 547 41.75 -5.72 12.26
CA LYS A 547 41.93 -4.70 13.31
C LYS A 547 40.63 -3.96 13.66
N LYS A 548 39.76 -3.68 12.68
CA LYS A 548 38.46 -3.02 12.90
C LYS A 548 37.43 -3.96 13.52
N ILE A 549 37.44 -5.25 13.19
CA ILE A 549 36.55 -6.27 13.76
C ILE A 549 36.88 -6.50 15.24
N LEU A 550 38.17 -6.46 15.59
CA LEU A 550 38.65 -6.68 16.96
C LEU A 550 38.54 -5.44 17.87
N LYS A 551 38.09 -4.30 17.35
CA LYS A 551 37.84 -3.13 18.21
C LYS A 551 36.68 -3.45 19.18
N PRO A 552 36.75 -2.95 20.44
CA PRO A 552 35.78 -3.23 21.48
C PRO A 552 34.32 -3.11 21.04
#